data_AF-A0A1R1YU17-F1
#
_entry.id   AF-A0A1R1YU17-F1
#
_cell.length_a   1.000
_cell.length_b   1.000
_cell.length_c   1.000
_cell.angle_alpha   90.00
_cell.angle_beta   90.00
_cell.angle_gamma   90.00
#
_symmetry.space_group_name_H-M   'P 1'
#
loop_
_entity.id
_entity.type
_entity.pdbx_description
1 polymer ?
#
loop_
_entity_poly.entity_id
_entity_poly.type
_entity_poly.pdbx_seq_one_letter_code
_entity_poly.pdbx_strand_id
1 'polypeptide(L)'
;MEFHSYLTRKKLVNYAKSKDIAITAYSSFGDASYLSMGIVDKSSGFVSLMENKTILDIAKNHSVTAAQVLLRWAVQQNISVIPKSTNTERMSLNIQVYNFVLSDEEMKWIDDLNKDMRFVDPDFYLCGYPFYAN
;
A
#
# COMPACT_ATOMS: atom_id res chain seq x y z
N MET A 1 1.52 -2.02 10.58
CA MET A 1 2.77 -1.42 10.07
C MET A 1 2.49 -0.70 8.76
N GLU A 2 3.31 0.29 8.39
CA GLU A 2 3.21 0.89 7.05
C GLU A 2 3.55 -0.18 6.01
N PHE A 3 2.65 -0.37 5.06
CA PHE A 3 2.79 -1.40 4.04
C PHE A 3 1.97 -1.03 2.80
N HIS A 4 2.67 -0.85 1.69
CA HIS A 4 2.14 -0.54 0.36
C HIS A 4 3.21 -0.93 -0.68
N SER A 5 2.90 -0.90 -1.97
CA SER A 5 3.81 -1.42 -3.01
C SER A 5 5.13 -0.64 -3.15
N TYR A 6 5.20 0.63 -2.71
CA TYR A 6 6.47 1.35 -2.57
C TYR A 6 7.28 1.02 -1.29
N LEU A 7 6.70 0.31 -0.33
CA LEU A 7 7.32 -0.13 0.93
C LEU A 7 6.83 -1.53 1.31
N THR A 8 7.43 -2.55 0.72
CA THR A 8 6.98 -3.95 0.79
C THR A 8 7.49 -4.70 2.03
N ARG A 9 8.56 -4.23 2.69
CA ARG A 9 9.11 -4.78 3.95
C ARG A 9 9.16 -6.32 4.01
N LYS A 10 9.54 -7.00 2.92
CA LYS A 10 9.47 -8.48 2.79
C LYS A 10 10.12 -9.24 3.94
N LYS A 11 11.26 -8.77 4.45
CA LYS A 11 11.93 -9.37 5.63
C LYS A 11 11.06 -9.35 6.88
N LEU A 12 10.42 -8.21 7.18
CA LEU A 12 9.55 -8.05 8.34
C LEU A 12 8.25 -8.86 8.18
N VAL A 13 7.67 -8.86 6.97
CA VAL A 13 6.49 -9.69 6.65
C VAL A 13 6.79 -11.16 6.91
N ASN A 14 7.89 -11.67 6.37
CA ASN A 14 8.26 -13.08 6.51
C ASN A 14 8.58 -13.43 7.96
N TYR A 15 9.26 -12.53 8.70
CA TYR A 15 9.51 -12.72 10.12
C TYR A 15 8.21 -12.81 10.93
N ALA A 16 7.30 -11.83 10.78
CA ALA A 16 6.02 -11.84 11.49
C ALA A 16 5.20 -13.10 11.18
N LYS A 17 5.11 -13.50 9.91
CA LYS A 17 4.46 -14.76 9.50
C LYS A 17 5.10 -16.00 10.14
N SER A 18 6.43 -16.06 10.20
CA SER A 18 7.15 -17.18 10.85
C SER A 18 6.90 -17.28 12.36
N LYS A 19 6.35 -16.21 12.96
CA LYS A 19 6.01 -16.11 14.38
C LYS A 19 4.52 -16.15 14.65
N ASP A 20 3.70 -16.46 13.64
CA ASP A 20 2.23 -16.43 13.72
C ASP A 20 1.68 -15.08 14.19
N ILE A 21 2.38 -13.99 13.80
CA ILE A 21 1.96 -12.63 14.10
C ILE A 21 1.15 -12.11 12.92
N ALA A 22 -0.14 -11.85 13.16
CA ALA A 22 -1.01 -11.20 12.20
C ALA A 22 -0.53 -9.78 11.89
N ILE A 23 -0.54 -9.42 10.60
CA ILE A 23 -0.12 -8.11 10.13
C ILE A 23 -1.36 -7.31 9.71
N THR A 24 -1.44 -6.07 10.19
CA THR A 24 -2.36 -5.05 9.69
C THR A 24 -1.58 -3.94 9.00
N ALA A 25 -1.84 -3.76 7.71
CA ALA A 25 -1.30 -2.70 6.87
C ALA A 25 -2.09 -1.40 7.08
N TYR A 26 -1.37 -0.33 7.39
CA TYR A 26 -1.90 1.04 7.28
C TYR A 26 -1.26 1.75 6.08
N SER A 27 -1.89 2.83 5.62
CA SER A 27 -1.47 3.61 4.44
C SER A 27 -1.30 2.76 3.18
N SER A 28 -2.22 1.79 2.95
CA SER A 28 -2.18 0.87 1.79
C SER A 28 -2.21 1.56 0.43
N PHE A 29 -2.61 2.84 0.39
CA PHE A 29 -2.60 3.70 -0.80
C PHE A 29 -1.33 4.54 -0.96
N GLY A 30 -0.29 4.27 -0.16
CA GLY A 30 0.98 4.99 -0.15
C GLY A 30 0.78 6.49 0.05
N ASP A 31 1.21 7.26 -0.94
CA ASP A 31 1.25 8.73 -0.95
C ASP A 31 -0.13 9.39 -0.83
N ALA A 32 -1.22 8.71 -1.16
CA ALA A 32 -2.55 9.31 -1.25
C ALA A 32 -2.99 10.03 0.03
N SER A 33 -2.61 9.50 1.21
CA SER A 33 -2.94 10.15 2.49
C SER A 33 -2.08 11.39 2.75
N TYR A 34 -0.86 11.45 2.22
CA TYR A 34 0.12 12.50 2.48
C TYR A 34 0.07 13.63 1.44
N LEU A 35 -0.36 13.31 0.21
CA LEU A 35 -0.77 14.31 -0.78
C LEU A 35 -1.84 15.23 -0.20
N SER A 36 -2.84 14.66 0.50
CA SER A 36 -3.90 15.45 1.14
C SER A 36 -3.42 16.32 2.31
N MET A 37 -2.21 16.06 2.82
CA MET A 37 -1.58 16.81 3.91
C MET A 37 -0.49 17.79 3.43
N GLY A 38 -0.24 17.88 2.12
CA GLY A 38 0.83 18.72 1.56
C GLY A 38 2.25 18.24 1.85
N ILE A 39 2.42 17.00 2.30
CA ILE A 39 3.73 16.40 2.64
C ILE A 39 4.45 15.86 1.40
N VAL A 40 3.69 15.48 0.37
CA VAL A 40 4.23 14.98 -0.90
C VAL A 40 4.01 16.02 -1.99
N ASP A 41 5.09 16.45 -2.64
CA ASP A 41 5.03 17.38 -3.77
C ASP A 41 5.07 16.64 -5.10
N LYS A 42 3.96 16.71 -5.86
CA LYS A 42 3.86 16.14 -7.22
C LYS A 42 4.79 16.82 -8.23
N SER A 43 5.29 18.03 -7.95
CA SER A 43 6.18 18.77 -8.85
C SER A 43 7.58 18.14 -8.98
N SER A 44 7.93 17.22 -8.06
CA SER A 44 9.22 16.52 -7.99
C SER A 44 9.40 15.37 -9.00
N GLY A 45 8.43 15.12 -9.89
CA GLY A 45 8.42 13.94 -10.75
C GLY A 45 7.99 12.65 -10.02
N PHE A 46 7.48 12.79 -8.80
CA PHE A 46 6.92 11.71 -8.02
C PHE A 46 5.64 11.16 -8.67
N VAL A 47 5.58 9.84 -8.86
CA VAL A 47 4.39 9.14 -9.41
C VAL A 47 3.62 8.50 -8.27
N SER A 48 2.38 8.95 -8.05
CA SER A 48 1.45 8.37 -7.08
C SER A 48 1.20 6.89 -7.36
N LEU A 49 1.02 6.08 -6.31
CA LEU A 49 0.60 4.68 -6.48
C LEU A 49 -0.72 4.54 -7.23
N MET A 50 -1.64 5.48 -7.05
CA MET A 50 -2.93 5.50 -7.75
C MET A 50 -2.80 5.82 -9.25
N GLU A 51 -1.69 6.43 -9.64
CA GLU A 51 -1.38 6.87 -11.02
C GLU A 51 -0.27 6.00 -11.64
N ASN A 52 0.25 5.01 -10.91
CA ASN A 52 1.32 4.16 -11.38
C ASN A 52 0.84 3.27 -12.53
N LYS A 53 1.57 3.30 -13.66
CA LYS A 53 1.20 2.57 -14.89
C LYS A 53 0.98 1.07 -14.65
N THR A 54 1.84 0.41 -13.88
CA THR A 54 1.70 -1.02 -13.55
C THR A 54 0.39 -1.29 -12.84
N ILE A 55 0.04 -0.47 -11.84
CA ILE A 55 -1.21 -0.61 -11.09
C ILE A 55 -2.43 -0.35 -11.99
N LEU A 56 -2.36 0.67 -12.85
CA LEU A 56 -3.45 1.01 -13.77
C LEU A 56 -3.68 -0.06 -14.85
N ASP A 57 -2.61 -0.62 -15.40
CA ASP A 57 -2.69 -1.69 -16.41
C ASP A 57 -3.33 -2.96 -15.80
N ILE A 58 -2.91 -3.35 -14.58
CA ILE A 58 -3.51 -4.46 -13.84
C ILE A 58 -4.99 -4.16 -13.55
N ALA A 59 -5.30 -2.96 -13.06
CA ALA A 59 -6.67 -2.55 -12.77
C ALA A 59 -7.57 -2.65 -14.00
N LYS A 60 -7.07 -2.21 -15.17
CA LYS A 60 -7.76 -2.33 -16.45
C LYS A 60 -7.99 -3.80 -16.84
N ASN A 61 -6.99 -4.66 -16.70
CA ASN A 61 -7.11 -6.09 -17.04
C ASN A 61 -8.19 -6.80 -16.21
N HIS A 62 -8.34 -6.43 -14.94
CA HIS A 62 -9.35 -7.00 -14.05
C HIS A 62 -10.68 -6.24 -14.06
N SER A 63 -10.80 -5.13 -14.82
CA SER A 63 -11.96 -4.23 -14.80
C SER A 63 -12.31 -3.71 -13.40
N VAL A 64 -11.28 -3.38 -12.61
CA VAL A 64 -11.38 -2.85 -11.24
C VAL A 64 -10.65 -1.51 -11.12
N THR A 65 -10.70 -0.89 -9.94
CA THR A 65 -9.96 0.35 -9.66
C THR A 65 -8.52 0.08 -9.20
N ALA A 66 -7.63 1.06 -9.37
CA ALA A 66 -6.28 1.02 -8.82
C ALA A 66 -6.27 0.79 -7.29
N ALA A 67 -7.21 1.42 -6.57
CA ALA A 67 -7.39 1.23 -5.14
C ALA A 67 -7.67 -0.24 -4.79
N GLN A 68 -8.54 -0.91 -5.55
CA GLN A 68 -8.83 -2.33 -5.36
C GLN A 68 -7.60 -3.20 -5.61
N VAL A 69 -6.79 -2.92 -6.64
CA VAL A 69 -5.53 -3.65 -6.90
C VAL A 69 -4.57 -3.53 -5.72
N LEU A 70 -4.35 -2.32 -5.21
CA LEU A 70 -3.44 -2.07 -4.08
C LEU A 70 -3.89 -2.80 -2.80
N LEU A 71 -5.20 -2.79 -2.51
CA LEU A 71 -5.75 -3.53 -1.37
C LEU A 71 -5.70 -5.04 -1.59
N ARG A 72 -6.04 -5.51 -2.79
CA ARG A 72 -6.00 -6.93 -3.18
C ARG A 72 -4.61 -7.50 -3.00
N TRP A 73 -3.58 -6.78 -3.43
CA TRP A 73 -2.18 -7.18 -3.29
C TRP A 73 -1.81 -7.44 -1.82
N ALA A 74 -2.26 -6.61 -0.89
CA ALA A 74 -2.01 -6.85 0.54
C ALA A 74 -2.79 -8.06 1.07
N VAL A 75 -4.11 -8.11 0.86
CA VAL A 75 -4.96 -9.17 1.42
C VAL A 75 -4.65 -10.55 0.85
N GLN A 76 -4.26 -10.64 -0.43
CA GLN A 76 -3.87 -11.91 -1.07
C GLN A 76 -2.59 -12.51 -0.47
N GLN A 77 -1.79 -11.71 0.24
CA GLN A 77 -0.62 -12.16 0.99
C GLN A 77 -0.94 -12.44 2.46
N ASN A 78 -2.22 -12.54 2.84
CA ASN A 78 -2.68 -12.69 4.22
C ASN A 78 -2.27 -11.51 5.12
N ILE A 79 -2.39 -10.28 4.60
CA ILE A 79 -2.16 -9.05 5.35
C ILE A 79 -3.49 -8.29 5.41
N SER A 80 -3.99 -8.05 6.62
CA SER A 80 -5.22 -7.27 6.81
C SER A 80 -5.00 -5.80 6.45
N VAL A 81 -6.03 -5.14 5.93
CA VAL A 81 -5.99 -3.72 5.53
C VAL A 81 -7.05 -2.92 6.25
N ILE A 82 -6.76 -1.65 6.53
CA ILE A 82 -7.69 -0.69 7.16
C ILE A 82 -7.81 0.59 6.32
N PRO A 83 -8.36 0.52 5.09
CA PRO A 83 -8.42 1.67 4.20
C PRO A 83 -9.37 2.75 4.73
N LYS A 84 -8.87 3.98 4.84
CA LYS A 84 -9.69 5.14 5.19
C LYS A 84 -10.62 5.50 4.03
N SER A 85 -11.91 5.62 4.30
CA SER A 85 -12.88 6.24 3.38
C SER A 85 -13.95 7.00 4.16
N THR A 86 -14.41 8.12 3.59
CA THR A 86 -15.59 8.87 4.04
C THR A 86 -16.67 8.88 2.95
N ASN A 87 -16.44 8.18 1.84
CA ASN A 87 -17.34 8.06 0.70
C ASN A 87 -17.88 6.63 0.65
N THR A 88 -19.20 6.48 0.62
CA THR A 88 -19.93 5.21 0.69
C THR A 88 -19.65 4.30 -0.51
N GLU A 89 -19.56 4.85 -1.71
CA GLU A 89 -19.20 4.12 -2.92
C GLU A 89 -17.80 3.50 -2.80
N ARG A 90 -16.81 4.29 -2.35
CA ARG A 90 -15.45 3.78 -2.11
C ARG A 90 -15.41 2.74 -0.99
N MET A 91 -16.23 2.86 0.04
CA MET A 91 -16.34 1.82 1.09
C MET A 91 -16.81 0.49 0.50
N SER A 92 -17.82 0.54 -0.39
CA SER A 92 -18.29 -0.64 -1.13
C SER A 92 -17.20 -1.23 -2.03
N LEU A 93 -16.48 -0.39 -2.79
CA LEU A 93 -15.39 -0.87 -3.66
C LEU A 93 -14.23 -1.48 -2.86
N ASN A 94 -13.87 -0.89 -1.71
CA ASN A 94 -12.78 -1.36 -0.86
C ASN A 94 -13.03 -2.77 -0.29
N ILE A 95 -14.29 -3.16 -0.05
CA ILE A 95 -14.61 -4.52 0.44
C ILE A 95 -14.70 -5.54 -0.70
N GLN A 96 -14.98 -5.09 -1.93
CA GLN A 96 -15.07 -5.95 -3.12
C GLN A 96 -13.70 -6.48 -3.61
N VAL A 97 -12.62 -6.22 -2.87
CA VAL A 97 -11.26 -6.74 -3.16
C VAL A 97 -11.16 -8.27 -3.11
N TYR A 98 -12.21 -8.96 -2.68
CA TYR A 98 -12.29 -10.42 -2.71
C TYR A 98 -12.92 -10.98 -4.00
N ASN A 99 -13.43 -10.11 -4.88
CA ASN A 99 -14.14 -10.52 -6.11
C ASN A 99 -13.21 -10.82 -7.29
N PHE A 100 -11.90 -10.65 -7.13
CA PHE A 100 -10.89 -10.95 -8.16
C PHE A 100 -9.61 -11.44 -7.49
N VAL A 101 -8.70 -12.00 -8.30
CA VAL A 101 -7.43 -12.57 -7.87
C VAL A 101 -6.33 -12.04 -8.77
N LEU A 102 -5.25 -11.53 -8.18
CA LEU A 102 -4.06 -11.14 -8.94
C LEU A 102 -3.27 -12.40 -9.30
N SER A 103 -2.75 -12.48 -10.51
CA SER A 103 -1.85 -13.58 -10.90
C SER A 103 -0.52 -13.49 -10.13
N ASP A 104 0.24 -14.59 -10.08
CA ASP A 104 1.57 -14.58 -9.48
C ASP A 104 2.51 -13.57 -10.15
N GLU A 105 2.35 -13.38 -11.46
CA GLU A 105 3.10 -12.41 -12.24
C GLU A 105 2.71 -10.96 -11.88
N GLU A 106 1.42 -10.68 -11.75
CA GLU A 106 0.93 -9.36 -11.33
C GLU A 106 1.37 -9.05 -9.89
N MET A 107 1.29 -10.03 -8.98
CA MET A 107 1.80 -9.91 -7.63
C MET A 107 3.30 -9.56 -7.61
N LYS A 108 4.09 -10.20 -8.49
CA LYS A 108 5.50 -9.90 -8.66
C LYS A 108 5.74 -8.50 -9.23
N TRP A 109 5.00 -8.08 -10.25
CA TRP A 109 5.13 -6.73 -10.81
C TRP A 109 4.84 -5.64 -9.77
N ILE A 110 3.86 -5.86 -8.89
CA ILE A 110 3.53 -4.93 -7.80
C ILE A 110 4.63 -4.95 -6.73
N ASP A 111 5.20 -6.12 -6.40
CA ASP A 111 6.34 -6.22 -5.48
C ASP A 111 7.59 -5.48 -5.99
N ASP A 112 7.84 -5.54 -7.29
CA ASP A 112 8.98 -4.88 -7.95
C ASP A 112 8.86 -3.34 -7.95
N LEU A 113 7.71 -2.77 -7.55
CA LEU A 113 7.57 -1.33 -7.33
C LEU A 113 8.29 -0.84 -6.07
N ASN A 114 8.79 -1.74 -5.22
CA ASN A 114 9.43 -1.36 -3.95
C ASN A 114 10.54 -0.33 -4.15
N LYS A 115 10.50 0.74 -3.34
CA LYS A 115 11.54 1.78 -3.30
C LYS A 115 12.08 2.00 -1.89
N ASP A 116 11.70 1.14 -0.95
CA ASP A 116 11.90 1.32 0.49
C ASP A 116 11.47 2.72 0.97
N MET A 117 10.42 3.25 0.34
CA MET A 117 9.98 4.63 0.53
C MET A 117 8.89 4.68 1.60
N ARG A 118 9.25 5.23 2.74
CA ARG A 118 8.38 5.43 3.90
C ARG A 118 7.76 6.83 3.86
N PHE A 119 6.45 6.92 4.11
CA PHE A 119 5.77 8.21 4.24
C PHE A 119 5.44 8.56 5.69
N VAL A 120 5.32 7.57 6.60
CA VAL A 120 5.29 7.83 8.06
C VAL A 120 6.67 7.61 8.64
N ASP A 121 7.42 8.71 8.79
CA ASP A 121 8.67 8.71 9.54
C ASP A 121 8.46 9.38 10.91
N PRO A 122 8.44 8.62 12.02
CA PRO A 122 8.33 9.19 13.37
C PRO A 122 9.47 10.14 13.71
N ASP A 123 10.67 10.00 13.13
CA ASP A 123 11.80 10.87 13.42
C ASP A 123 11.48 12.33 13.04
N PHE A 124 10.66 12.53 11.99
CA PHE A 124 10.17 13.84 11.58
C PHE A 124 9.22 14.47 12.63
N TYR A 125 8.37 13.66 13.26
CA TYR A 125 7.34 14.15 14.19
C TYR A 125 7.80 14.20 15.66
N LEU A 126 8.82 13.43 16.02
CA LEU A 126 9.26 13.23 17.40
C LEU A 126 10.56 13.97 17.74
N CYS A 127 10.98 14.93 16.91
CA CYS A 127 12.10 15.82 17.16
C CYS A 127 13.40 15.09 17.54
N GLY A 128 13.74 14.01 16.84
CA GLY A 128 14.96 13.24 17.08
C GLY A 128 14.90 12.26 18.25
N TYR A 129 13.72 11.99 18.82
CA TYR A 129 13.55 10.83 19.70
C TYR A 129 13.70 9.54 18.88
N PRO A 130 14.69 8.68 19.18
CA PRO A 130 15.04 7.61 18.27
C PRO A 130 13.98 6.52 18.27
N PHE A 131 13.29 6.37 17.14
CA PHE A 131 12.32 5.31 16.94
C PHE A 131 12.93 4.21 16.07
N TYR A 132 13.47 3.16 16.71
CA TYR A 132 14.19 2.09 16.02
C TYR A 132 13.29 1.06 15.29
N ALA A 133 12.07 1.44 14.88
CA ALA A 133 11.12 0.58 14.16
C ALA A 133 11.28 0.63 12.63
N ASN A 134 12.49 0.95 12.17
CA ASN A 134 12.85 1.17 10.77
C ASN A 134 13.00 -0.15 10.01
#